data_AF-A0A8J3A3E7-F1
#
_entry.id   AF-A0A8J3A3E7-F1
#
_cell.length_a   1.000
_cell.length_b   1.000
_cell.length_c   1.000
_cell.angle_alpha   90.00
_cell.angle_beta   90.00
_cell.angle_gamma   90.00
#
_symmetry.space_group_name_H-M   'P 1'
#
loop_
_entity.id
_entity.type
_entity.pdbx_description
1 polymer ?
#
loop_
_entity_poly.entity_id
_entity_poly.type
_entity_poly.pdbx_seq_one_letter_code
_entity_poly.pdbx_strand_id
1 'polypeptide(L)'
;MSVSEAVKYLAECPEEYAQAIHEEARLEQLAKNFKAVLMDDCDEKSMTAKEAWAMRQPEYRDITEKQLPDARRRVAYHKAKGKWADMVIEVWRTQNANKRAAERVR
;
A
#
# COMPACT_ATOMS: atom_id res chain seq x y z
N MET A 1 -0.04 20.43 -1.62
CA MET A 1 -1.02 20.11 -0.57
C MET A 1 -1.10 21.29 0.38
N SER A 2 -2.28 21.88 0.54
CA SER A 2 -2.59 22.88 1.56
C SER A 2 -2.91 22.20 2.91
N VAL A 3 -2.99 22.97 3.99
CA VAL A 3 -3.34 22.42 5.33
C VAL A 3 -4.77 21.88 5.35
N SER A 4 -5.71 22.55 4.67
CA SER A 4 -7.08 22.05 4.57
C SER A 4 -7.14 20.73 3.79
N GLU A 5 -6.37 20.60 2.70
CA GLU A 5 -6.25 19.34 1.97
C GLU A 5 -5.59 18.24 2.81
N ALA A 6 -4.58 18.58 3.61
CA ALA A 6 -3.91 17.64 4.52
C ALA A 6 -4.88 17.09 5.57
N VAL A 7 -5.63 17.98 6.24
CA VAL A 7 -6.64 17.58 7.23
C VAL A 7 -7.74 16.73 6.59
N LYS A 8 -8.24 17.16 5.42
CA LYS A 8 -9.26 16.41 4.68
C LYS A 8 -8.76 15.00 4.32
N TYR A 9 -7.53 14.90 3.80
CA TYR A 9 -6.93 13.62 3.45
C TYR A 9 -6.81 12.69 4.66
N LEU A 10 -6.34 13.20 5.81
CA LEU A 10 -6.22 12.39 7.03
C LEU A 10 -7.57 11.99 7.62
N ALA A 11 -8.62 12.80 7.42
CA ALA A 11 -9.97 12.50 7.91
C ALA A 11 -10.72 11.48 7.02
N GLU A 12 -10.56 11.55 5.70
CA GLU A 12 -11.42 10.81 4.75
C GLU A 12 -10.75 9.56 4.17
N CYS A 13 -9.42 9.51 4.06
CA CYS A 13 -8.71 8.39 3.45
C CYS A 13 -8.33 7.19 4.37
N PRO A 14 -8.67 7.10 5.67
CA PRO A 14 -8.35 5.91 6.47
C PRO A 14 -8.92 4.60 5.89
N GLU A 15 -10.12 4.65 5.32
CA GLU A 15 -10.79 3.46 4.79
C GLU A 15 -10.15 2.95 3.51
N GLU A 16 -9.82 3.85 2.56
CA GLU A 16 -9.10 3.48 1.34
C GLU A 16 -7.73 2.85 1.65
N TYR A 17 -7.04 3.40 2.66
CA TYR A 17 -5.76 2.84 3.07
C TYR A 17 -5.90 1.47 3.72
N ALA A 18 -6.89 1.29 4.60
CA ALA A 18 -7.20 0.00 5.21
C ALA A 18 -7.57 -1.06 4.16
N GLN A 19 -8.38 -0.69 3.17
CA GLN A 19 -8.73 -1.54 2.03
C GLN A 19 -7.49 -1.96 1.25
N ALA A 20 -6.57 -1.03 0.95
CA ALA A 20 -5.33 -1.35 0.24
C ALA A 20 -4.44 -2.34 1.00
N ILE A 21 -4.32 -2.20 2.33
CA ILE A 21 -3.57 -3.14 3.19
C ILE A 21 -4.23 -4.52 3.18
N HIS A 22 -5.55 -4.56 3.36
CA HIS A 22 -6.28 -5.81 3.36
C HIS A 22 -6.16 -6.52 2.00
N GLU A 23 -6.26 -5.78 0.91
CA GLU A 23 -6.14 -6.32 -0.43
C GLU A 23 -4.73 -6.86 -0.71
N GLU A 24 -3.68 -6.15 -0.29
CA GLU A 24 -2.30 -6.65 -0.33
C GLU A 24 -2.19 -8.01 0.38
N ALA A 25 -2.62 -8.08 1.65
CA ALA A 25 -2.54 -9.31 2.45
C ALA A 25 -3.36 -10.46 1.83
N ARG A 26 -4.55 -10.14 1.32
CA ARG A 26 -5.42 -11.11 0.63
C ARG A 26 -4.74 -11.67 -0.62
N LEU A 27 -4.14 -10.82 -1.44
CA LEU A 27 -3.46 -11.23 -2.68
C LEU A 27 -2.20 -12.06 -2.40
N GLU A 28 -1.45 -11.74 -1.34
CA GLU A 28 -0.32 -12.57 -0.91
C GLU A 28 -0.75 -13.97 -0.51
N GLN A 29 -1.83 -14.08 0.27
CA GLN A 29 -2.36 -15.37 0.69
C GLN A 29 -2.94 -16.15 -0.50
N LEU A 30 -3.66 -15.44 -1.39
CA LEU A 30 -4.21 -16.02 -2.60
C LEU A 30 -3.09 -16.59 -3.49
N ALA A 31 -2.01 -15.85 -3.72
CA ALA A 31 -0.88 -16.32 -4.51
C ALA A 31 -0.26 -17.60 -3.93
N LYS A 32 -0.07 -17.67 -2.61
CA LYS A 32 0.46 -18.88 -1.92
C LYS A 32 -0.45 -20.08 -2.10
N ASN A 33 -1.75 -19.90 -1.81
CA ASN A 33 -2.73 -20.98 -1.93
C ASN A 33 -2.87 -21.45 -3.37
N PHE A 34 -2.92 -20.51 -4.32
CA PHE A 34 -3.07 -20.80 -5.74
C PHE A 34 -1.85 -21.52 -6.30
N LYS A 35 -0.63 -21.10 -5.92
CA LYS A 35 0.60 -21.84 -6.28
C LYS A 35 0.55 -23.27 -5.77
N ALA A 36 0.10 -23.50 -4.53
CA ALA A 36 0.02 -24.84 -3.95
C ALA A 36 -0.93 -25.74 -4.75
N VAL A 37 -2.13 -25.23 -5.07
CA VAL A 37 -3.11 -25.95 -5.91
C VAL A 37 -2.51 -26.28 -7.28
N LEU A 38 -1.88 -25.31 -7.94
CA LEU A 38 -1.23 -25.53 -9.23
C LEU A 38 -0.11 -26.57 -9.17
N MET A 39 0.63 -26.64 -8.08
CA MET A 39 1.67 -27.65 -7.91
C MET A 39 1.10 -29.06 -7.71
N ASP A 40 -0.06 -29.17 -7.04
CA ASP A 40 -0.78 -30.42 -6.87
C ASP A 40 -1.37 -30.91 -8.21
N ASP A 41 -1.90 -30.00 -9.03
CA ASP A 41 -2.44 -30.28 -10.36
C ASP A 41 -1.37 -30.63 -11.42
N CYS A 42 -0.09 -30.42 -11.11
CA CYS A 42 1.01 -30.66 -12.03
C CYS A 42 1.52 -32.11 -11.98
N ASP A 43 1.59 -32.77 -13.14
CA ASP A 43 2.06 -34.15 -13.30
C ASP A 43 3.59 -34.33 -13.21
N GLU A 44 4.34 -33.24 -13.06
CA GLU A 44 5.79 -33.27 -12.97
C GLU A 44 6.28 -34.02 -11.71
N LYS A 45 7.32 -34.83 -11.84
CA LYS A 45 7.79 -35.68 -10.72
C LYS A 45 8.63 -34.92 -9.68
N SER A 46 9.34 -33.88 -10.11
CA SER A 46 10.21 -33.11 -9.22
C SER A 46 9.48 -31.87 -8.70
N MET A 47 9.72 -31.55 -7.43
CA MET A 47 9.13 -30.36 -6.80
C MET A 47 9.52 -29.08 -7.57
N THR A 48 10.78 -28.97 -8.00
CA THR A 48 11.27 -27.82 -8.77
C THR A 48 10.54 -27.66 -10.11
N ALA A 49 10.24 -28.75 -10.82
CA ALA A 49 9.50 -28.70 -12.07
C ALA A 49 8.03 -28.29 -11.85
N LYS A 50 7.38 -28.80 -10.79
CA LYS A 50 6.05 -28.38 -10.37
C LYS A 50 6.00 -26.89 -10.06
N GLU A 51 6.97 -26.39 -9.30
CA GLU A 51 7.07 -24.96 -9.00
C GLU A 51 7.25 -24.10 -10.24
N ALA A 52 8.16 -24.49 -11.13
CA ALA A 52 8.40 -23.77 -12.37
C ALA A 52 7.15 -23.77 -13.27
N TRP A 53 6.39 -24.86 -13.29
CA TRP A 53 5.11 -24.94 -14.01
C TRP A 53 4.07 -24.01 -13.40
N ALA A 54 3.87 -24.05 -12.07
CA ALA A 54 2.91 -23.21 -11.38
C ALA A 54 3.21 -21.71 -11.57
N MET A 55 4.49 -21.33 -11.52
CA MET A 55 4.92 -19.94 -11.75
C MET A 55 4.68 -19.44 -13.17
N ARG A 56 4.54 -20.33 -14.15
CA ARG A 56 4.23 -19.95 -15.54
C ARG A 56 2.74 -19.78 -15.80
N GLN A 57 1.87 -20.19 -14.87
CA GLN A 57 0.43 -20.14 -15.10
C GLN A 57 -0.07 -18.69 -15.20
N PRO A 58 -0.88 -18.37 -16.23
CA PRO A 58 -1.33 -17.00 -16.47
C PRO A 58 -1.98 -16.34 -15.26
N GLU A 59 -2.82 -17.07 -14.52
CA GLU A 59 -3.56 -16.58 -13.36
C GLU A 59 -2.62 -16.29 -12.18
N TYR A 60 -1.63 -17.15 -11.95
CA TYR A 60 -0.61 -16.92 -10.92
C TYR A 60 0.26 -15.71 -11.27
N ARG A 61 0.64 -15.57 -12.54
CA ARG A 61 1.40 -14.40 -13.02
C ARG A 61 0.57 -13.13 -12.95
N ASP A 62 -0.73 -13.18 -13.23
CA ASP A 62 -1.61 -12.01 -13.12
C ASP A 62 -1.69 -11.50 -11.68
N ILE A 63 -1.83 -12.41 -10.72
CA ILE A 63 -1.82 -12.07 -9.29
C ILE A 63 -0.45 -11.48 -8.88
N THR A 64 0.64 -12.13 -9.24
CA THR A 64 1.98 -11.79 -8.72
C THR A 64 2.70 -10.66 -9.46
N GLU A 65 2.48 -10.51 -10.77
CA GLU A 65 3.15 -9.51 -11.61
C GLU A 65 2.30 -8.24 -11.81
N LYS A 66 0.99 -8.28 -11.54
CA LYS A 66 0.11 -7.11 -11.69
C LYS A 66 -0.62 -6.75 -10.41
N GLN A 67 -1.54 -7.61 -9.94
CA GLN A 67 -2.48 -7.23 -8.87
C GLN A 67 -1.75 -6.93 -7.55
N LEU A 68 -0.83 -7.79 -7.13
CA LEU A 68 -0.09 -7.63 -5.89
C LEU A 68 0.85 -6.39 -5.92
N PRO A 69 1.65 -6.17 -6.99
CA PRO A 69 2.38 -4.91 -7.16
C PRO A 69 1.50 -3.66 -7.10
N ASP A 70 0.31 -3.69 -7.71
CA ASP A 70 -0.60 -2.53 -7.68
C ASP A 70 -1.21 -2.28 -6.30
N ALA A 71 -1.57 -3.33 -5.55
CA ALA A 71 -1.97 -3.21 -4.15
C ALA A 71 -0.84 -2.59 -3.30
N ARG A 72 0.40 -3.08 -3.46
CA ARG A 72 1.59 -2.53 -2.78
C ARG A 72 1.84 -1.06 -3.11
N ARG A 73 1.65 -0.67 -4.37
CA ARG A 73 1.77 0.74 -4.80
C ARG A 73 0.73 1.61 -4.11
N ARG A 74 -0.52 1.16 -4.00
CA ARG A 74 -1.58 1.89 -3.27
C ARG A 74 -1.24 2.04 -1.78
N VAL A 75 -0.80 0.97 -1.13
CA VAL A 75 -0.34 1.02 0.27
C VAL A 75 0.80 2.02 0.45
N ALA A 76 1.82 1.96 -0.42
CA ALA A 76 2.97 2.87 -0.38
C ALA A 76 2.55 4.33 -0.62
N TYR A 77 1.65 4.56 -1.57
CA TYR A 77 1.07 5.87 -1.85
C TYR A 77 0.39 6.46 -0.62
N HIS A 78 -0.51 5.70 0.02
CA HIS A 78 -1.23 6.19 1.19
C HIS A 78 -0.31 6.47 2.38
N LYS A 79 0.70 5.61 2.63
CA LYS A 79 1.75 5.86 3.64
C LYS A 79 2.51 7.16 3.37
N ALA A 80 2.99 7.35 2.14
CA ALA A 80 3.78 8.52 1.77
C ALA A 80 2.94 9.80 1.85
N LYS A 81 1.69 9.75 1.36
CA LYS A 81 0.79 10.90 1.36
C LYS A 81 0.28 11.26 2.76
N GLY A 82 0.06 10.27 3.63
CA GLY A 82 -0.23 10.50 5.04
C GLY A 82 0.91 11.24 5.74
N LYS A 83 2.15 10.75 5.58
CA LYS A 83 3.34 11.42 6.11
C LYS A 83 3.51 12.84 5.56
N TRP A 84 3.20 13.06 4.28
CA TRP A 84 3.23 14.41 3.70
C TRP A 84 2.19 15.33 4.34
N ALA A 85 0.96 14.84 4.56
CA ALA A 85 -0.10 15.59 5.22
C ALA A 85 0.29 15.99 6.65
N ASP A 86 0.83 15.06 7.43
CA ASP A 86 1.32 15.34 8.79
C ASP A 86 2.39 16.44 8.78
N MET A 87 3.36 16.35 7.86
CA MET A 87 4.45 17.32 7.76
C MET A 87 3.94 18.72 7.37
N VAL A 88 2.94 18.82 6.49
CA VAL A 88 2.31 20.10 6.13
C VAL A 88 1.62 20.73 7.36
N ILE A 89 0.93 19.93 8.17
CA ILE A 89 0.27 20.39 9.39
C ILE A 89 1.31 20.90 10.40
N GLU A 90 2.41 20.16 10.60
CA GLU A 90 3.47 20.55 11.54
C GLU A 90 4.19 21.85 11.13
N VAL A 91 4.47 22.02 9.83
CA VAL A 91 5.02 23.28 9.31
C VAL A 91 4.06 24.44 9.59
N TRP A 92 2.75 24.25 9.33
CA TRP A 92 1.76 25.28 9.60
C TRP A 92 1.64 25.61 11.10
N ARG A 93 1.65 24.60 11.98
CA ARG A 93 1.64 24.81 13.43
C ARG A 93 2.83 25.65 13.88
N THR A 94 4.02 25.33 13.37
CA THR A 94 5.26 26.05 13.66
C THR A 94 5.19 27.50 13.19
N GLN A 95 4.74 27.73 11.95
CA GLN A 95 4.61 29.09 11.41
C GLN A 95 3.63 29.95 12.23
N ASN A 96 2.50 29.40 12.66
CA ASN A 96 1.54 30.14 13.49
C ASN A 96 2.04 30.36 14.93
N ALA A 97 2.82 29.45 15.49
CA ALA A 97 3.49 29.67 16.76
C ALA A 97 4.47 30.86 16.67
N ASN A 98 5.30 30.89 15.62
CA ASN A 98 6.25 31.98 15.39
C ASN A 98 5.56 33.33 15.18
N LYS A 99 4.48 33.37 14.39
CA LYS A 99 3.68 34.60 14.20
C LYS A 99 3.13 35.13 15.53
N ARG A 100 2.51 34.27 16.34
CA ARG A 100 2.01 34.64 17.67
C ARG A 100 3.11 35.11 18.62
N ALA A 101 4.31 34.54 18.53
CA ALA A 101 5.44 34.99 19.32
C ALA A 101 5.92 36.38 18.87
N ALA A 102 6.01 36.63 17.57
CA ALA A 102 6.38 37.93 17.01
C ALA A 102 5.38 39.04 17.39
N GLU A 103 4.08 38.73 17.39
CA GLU A 103 3.03 39.66 17.82
C GLU A 103 3.14 40.07 19.29
N ARG A 104 3.75 39.25 20.15
CA ARG A 104 3.95 39.56 21.58
C ARG A 104 5.17 40.44 21.86
N VAL A 105 6.12 40.48 20.93
CA VAL A 105 7.37 41.25 21.05
C VAL A 105 7.22 42.64 20.41
N ARG A 106 6.14 42.86 19.66
CA ARG A 106 5.79 44.13 19.02
C ARG A 106 4.87 44.97 19.90
#